data_AF-A0A5P9JS95-F1
#
_entry.id   AF-A0A5P9JS95-F1
#
_cell.length_a   1.000
_cell.length_b   1.000
_cell.length_c   1.000
_cell.angle_alpha   90.00
_cell.angle_beta   90.00
_cell.angle_gamma   90.00
#
_symmetry.space_group_name_H-M   'P 1'
#
loop_
_entity.id
_entity.type
_entity.pdbx_description
1 polymer ?
#
loop_
_entity_poly.entity_id
_entity_poly.type
_entity_poly.pdbx_seq_one_letter_code
_entity_poly.pdbx_strand_id
1 'polypeptide(L)'
;MSVRKPNLGTIHHQILDLLKANPDGLTIYEIRDGIPDIGVQQHLDKRVRDLRYYHDIPLIKRGKTSVYIYKGERSDAAADSGAISAKVRAVVLHKAHGRCQMCGRTVAEDGIKLQVDHKIPRNWGGTTTIDNLWALCQPCNGGKRDFFASFNDEQMKVIMAKESVYERIAETLKLHAGTPTPAWLLEFVANADDWQEDWQKRLRELRYPAIGMKIRATRKKNEAGRWEAAYILDEWKDLPSNHKFLIKEHERLIREGKRKGVDENGDD
;
A
#
# COMPACT_ATOMS: atom_id res chain seq x y z
N MET A 1 -12.11 -18.66 9.18
CA MET A 1 -12.47 -17.39 9.84
C MET A 1 -12.95 -16.42 8.76
N SER A 2 -14.21 -15.97 8.85
CA SER A 2 -14.75 -14.97 7.92
C SER A 2 -14.02 -13.64 8.14
N VAL A 3 -13.46 -13.07 7.08
CA VAL A 3 -12.82 -11.75 7.14
C VAL A 3 -13.90 -10.72 7.42
N ARG A 4 -13.62 -9.85 8.39
CA ARG A 4 -14.54 -8.77 8.78
C ARG A 4 -14.57 -7.74 7.64
N LYS A 5 -15.71 -7.60 6.96
CA LYS A 5 -15.91 -6.55 5.96
C LYS A 5 -15.62 -5.18 6.60
N PRO A 6 -15.01 -4.24 5.86
CA PRO A 6 -14.82 -2.88 6.35
C PRO A 6 -16.19 -2.23 6.59
N ASN A 7 -16.32 -1.50 7.69
CA ASN A 7 -17.51 -0.70 7.95
C ASN A 7 -17.46 0.55 7.07
N LEU A 8 -18.54 0.83 6.35
CA LEU A 8 -18.61 1.99 5.46
C LEU A 8 -19.02 3.23 6.26
N GLY A 9 -18.16 4.24 6.27
CA GLY A 9 -18.43 5.54 6.89
C GLY A 9 -18.98 6.57 5.90
N THR A 10 -19.19 7.80 6.35
CA THR A 10 -19.76 8.90 5.53
C THR A 10 -18.99 9.12 4.23
N ILE A 11 -17.65 9.14 4.30
CA ILE A 11 -16.79 9.34 3.12
C ILE A 11 -16.98 8.21 2.10
N HIS A 12 -17.15 6.96 2.54
CA HIS A 12 -17.41 5.84 1.62
C HIS A 12 -18.69 6.06 0.83
N HIS A 13 -19.76 6.48 1.51
CA HIS A 13 -21.04 6.75 0.85
C HIS A 13 -20.94 7.91 -0.13
N GLN A 14 -20.26 9.00 0.24
CA GLN A 14 -20.02 10.14 -0.66
C GLN A 14 -19.25 9.75 -1.93
N ILE A 15 -18.18 8.94 -1.79
CA ILE A 15 -17.45 8.40 -2.94
C ILE A 15 -18.36 7.55 -3.83
N LEU A 16 -19.17 6.67 -3.22
CA LEU A 16 -20.07 5.80 -3.96
C LEU A 16 -21.10 6.60 -4.75
N ASP A 17 -21.67 7.64 -4.15
CA ASP A 17 -22.65 8.52 -4.79
C ASP A 17 -22.02 9.28 -5.97
N LEU A 18 -20.79 9.80 -5.80
CA LEU A 18 -20.03 10.43 -6.88
C LEU A 18 -19.78 9.47 -8.05
N LEU A 19 -19.36 8.24 -7.77
CA LEU A 19 -19.10 7.24 -8.81
C LEU A 19 -20.39 6.79 -9.51
N LYS A 20 -21.51 6.71 -8.79
CA LYS A 20 -22.84 6.39 -9.38
C LYS A 20 -23.33 7.51 -10.29
N ALA A 21 -23.07 8.76 -9.93
CA ALA A 21 -23.43 9.93 -10.74
C ALA A 21 -22.56 10.10 -12.00
N ASN A 22 -21.37 9.48 -12.05
CA ASN A 22 -20.39 9.65 -13.12
C ASN A 22 -20.07 8.30 -13.79
N PRO A 23 -20.91 7.82 -14.72
CA PRO A 23 -20.77 6.48 -15.33
C PRO A 23 -19.48 6.32 -16.16
N ASP A 24 -18.90 7.41 -16.65
CA ASP A 24 -17.61 7.40 -17.36
C ASP A 24 -16.40 7.22 -16.44
N GLY A 25 -16.61 7.32 -15.12
CA GLY A 25 -15.61 7.19 -14.09
C GLY A 25 -14.90 8.48 -13.72
N LEU A 26 -14.29 8.44 -12.54
CA LEU A 26 -13.57 9.57 -11.95
C LEU A 26 -12.15 9.16 -11.57
N THR A 27 -11.19 10.04 -11.81
CA THR A 27 -9.85 9.96 -11.21
C THR A 27 -9.94 10.17 -9.70
N ILE A 28 -8.90 9.79 -8.97
CA ILE A 28 -8.86 10.02 -7.52
C ILE A 28 -8.93 11.51 -7.16
N TYR A 29 -8.41 12.38 -8.02
CA TYR A 29 -8.43 13.83 -7.83
C TYR A 29 -9.84 14.40 -8.01
N GLU A 30 -10.57 13.94 -9.03
CA GLU A 30 -11.97 14.34 -9.23
C GLU A 30 -12.88 13.82 -8.10
N ILE A 31 -12.63 12.60 -7.61
CA ILE A 31 -13.33 12.08 -6.43
C ILE A 31 -13.06 12.97 -5.22
N ARG A 32 -11.81 13.38 -5.00
CA ARG A 32 -11.45 14.28 -3.89
C ARG A 32 -12.17 15.62 -4.01
N ASP A 33 -12.10 16.23 -5.18
CA ASP A 33 -12.62 17.58 -5.40
C ASP A 33 -14.17 17.59 -5.35
N GLY A 34 -14.82 16.44 -5.56
CA GLY A 34 -16.26 16.26 -5.42
C GLY A 34 -16.77 16.03 -3.99
N ILE A 35 -15.91 15.83 -2.98
CA ILE A 35 -16.34 15.57 -1.59
C ILE A 35 -16.24 16.86 -0.75
N PRO A 36 -17.36 17.36 -0.19
CA PRO A 36 -17.36 18.55 0.65
C PRO A 36 -16.47 18.39 1.89
N ASP A 37 -15.76 19.45 2.27
CA ASP A 37 -14.94 19.54 3.49
C ASP A 37 -13.92 18.42 3.67
N ILE A 38 -13.47 17.81 2.57
CA ILE A 38 -12.51 16.73 2.65
C ILE A 38 -11.13 17.26 3.03
N GLY A 39 -10.65 16.85 4.20
CA GLY A 39 -9.30 17.18 4.64
C GLY A 39 -8.27 16.71 3.61
N VAL A 40 -7.19 17.49 3.43
CA VAL A 40 -6.13 17.29 2.42
C VAL A 40 -5.43 15.91 2.49
N GLN A 41 -5.73 15.07 3.49
CA GLN A 41 -5.03 13.82 3.82
C GLN A 41 -5.95 12.60 3.97
N GLN A 42 -7.08 12.55 3.27
CA GLN A 42 -7.93 11.37 3.26
C GLN A 42 -7.41 10.30 2.28
N HIS A 43 -7.32 9.04 2.74
CA HIS A 43 -6.93 7.88 1.94
C HIS A 43 -8.06 7.43 1.02
N LEU A 44 -8.44 8.26 0.04
CA LEU A 44 -9.57 8.00 -0.84
C LEU A 44 -9.44 6.68 -1.61
N ASP A 45 -8.23 6.30 -2.04
CA ASP A 45 -7.98 5.01 -2.72
C ASP A 45 -8.32 3.82 -1.83
N LYS A 46 -8.09 3.94 -0.51
CA LYS A 46 -8.50 2.93 0.47
C LYS A 46 -10.01 2.87 0.59
N ARG A 47 -10.68 4.02 0.68
CA ARG A 47 -12.15 4.08 0.77
C ARG A 47 -12.82 3.51 -0.48
N VAL A 48 -12.26 3.76 -1.66
CA VAL A 48 -12.68 3.10 -2.91
C VAL A 48 -12.44 1.59 -2.84
N ARG A 49 -11.29 1.13 -2.32
CA ARG A 49 -11.03 -0.31 -2.12
C ARG A 49 -11.98 -0.97 -1.11
N ASP A 50 -12.34 -0.27 -0.03
CA ASP A 50 -13.33 -0.74 0.94
C ASP A 50 -14.72 -0.89 0.27
N LEU A 51 -15.10 0.06 -0.60
CA LEU A 51 -16.33 -0.05 -1.40
C LEU A 51 -16.32 -1.26 -2.33
N ARG A 52 -15.16 -1.72 -2.81
CA ARG A 52 -15.05 -2.94 -3.64
C ARG A 52 -15.42 -4.24 -2.90
N TYR A 53 -15.56 -4.21 -1.58
CA TYR A 53 -16.15 -5.33 -0.82
C TYR A 53 -17.66 -5.48 -1.06
N TYR A 54 -18.31 -4.42 -1.54
CA TYR A 54 -19.76 -4.33 -1.71
C TYR A 54 -20.16 -4.08 -3.17
N HIS A 55 -19.29 -3.46 -3.96
CA HIS A 55 -19.59 -2.98 -5.32
C HIS A 55 -18.52 -3.38 -6.34
N ASP A 56 -18.88 -3.48 -7.63
CA ASP A 56 -17.90 -3.64 -8.72
C ASP A 56 -17.37 -2.25 -9.14
N ILE A 57 -16.18 -1.90 -8.65
CA ILE A 57 -15.55 -0.59 -8.92
C ILE A 57 -14.13 -0.79 -9.51
N PRO A 58 -13.99 -1.19 -10.79
CA PRO A 58 -12.69 -1.32 -11.43
C PRO A 58 -11.96 0.02 -11.60
N LEU A 59 -10.62 -0.05 -11.62
CA LEU A 59 -9.75 1.03 -12.07
C LEU A 59 -9.38 0.80 -13.55
N ILE A 60 -9.79 1.71 -14.43
CA ILE A 60 -9.56 1.62 -15.88
C ILE A 60 -8.55 2.68 -16.32
N LYS A 61 -7.49 2.25 -17.01
CA LYS A 61 -6.49 3.15 -17.58
C LYS A 61 -7.03 3.82 -18.85
N ARG A 62 -7.01 5.16 -18.90
CA ARG A 62 -7.36 5.99 -20.06
C ARG A 62 -6.17 6.88 -20.42
N GLY A 63 -5.36 6.44 -21.37
CA GLY A 63 -4.13 7.14 -21.76
C GLY A 63 -3.13 7.25 -20.61
N LYS A 64 -2.89 8.48 -20.13
CA LYS A 64 -1.97 8.78 -19.01
C LYS A 64 -2.64 8.73 -17.63
N THR A 65 -3.96 8.59 -17.55
CA THR A 65 -4.70 8.60 -16.28
C THR A 65 -5.41 7.28 -16.03
N SER A 66 -5.87 7.08 -14.79
CA SER A 66 -6.69 5.94 -14.39
C SER A 66 -7.95 6.44 -13.70
N VAL A 67 -9.10 5.88 -14.05
CA VAL A 67 -10.42 6.27 -13.51
C VAL A 67 -11.11 5.10 -12.84
N TYR A 68 -11.76 5.36 -11.71
CA TYR A 68 -12.63 4.43 -11.02
C TYR A 68 -14.03 4.49 -11.64
N ILE A 69 -14.61 3.34 -12.00
CA ILE A 69 -15.95 3.27 -12.61
C ILE A 69 -16.84 2.40 -11.74
N TYR A 70 -18.01 2.88 -11.32
CA TYR A 70 -19.01 2.02 -10.68
C TYR A 70 -19.78 1.23 -11.74
N LYS A 71 -19.74 -0.11 -11.65
CA LYS A 71 -20.42 -1.03 -12.58
C LYS A 71 -21.67 -1.69 -11.98
N GLY A 72 -21.98 -1.42 -10.72
CA GLY A 72 -23.13 -1.97 -10.03
C GLY A 72 -22.80 -2.59 -8.68
N GLU A 73 -23.85 -3.11 -8.05
CA GLU A 73 -23.72 -3.96 -6.87
C GLU A 73 -22.94 -5.23 -7.22
N ARG A 74 -22.11 -5.67 -6.28
CA ARG A 74 -21.33 -6.88 -6.47
C ARG A 74 -22.25 -8.09 -6.30
N SER A 75 -22.63 -8.73 -7.40
CA SER A 75 -23.54 -9.89 -7.41
C SER A 75 -22.89 -11.17 -6.87
N ASP A 76 -21.56 -11.22 -6.88
CA ASP A 76 -20.81 -12.27 -6.21
C ASP A 76 -20.92 -12.04 -4.70
N ALA A 77 -21.73 -12.89 -4.04
CA ALA A 77 -21.70 -13.16 -2.61
C ALA A 77 -20.31 -13.58 -2.07
N ALA A 78 -19.26 -13.52 -2.90
CA ALA A 78 -17.85 -13.65 -2.59
C ALA A 78 -17.27 -12.43 -1.87
N ALA A 79 -18.06 -11.83 -0.98
CA ALA A 79 -17.44 -11.23 0.19
C ALA A 79 -16.87 -12.35 1.06
N ASP A 80 -15.68 -12.79 0.67
CA ASP A 80 -14.64 -13.30 1.54
C ASP A 80 -14.79 -14.73 2.13
N SER A 81 -15.04 -15.71 1.26
CA SER A 81 -14.45 -17.06 1.48
C SER A 81 -12.94 -17.06 1.17
N GLY A 82 -12.47 -15.99 0.52
CA GLY A 82 -11.17 -15.84 -0.13
C GLY A 82 -10.88 -16.84 -1.24
N ALA A 83 -11.93 -17.44 -1.81
CA ALA A 83 -11.84 -18.15 -3.08
C ALA A 83 -11.73 -17.15 -4.24
N ILE A 84 -10.78 -17.39 -5.15
CA ILE A 84 -10.62 -16.60 -6.38
C ILE A 84 -11.61 -17.17 -7.42
N SER A 85 -12.57 -16.35 -7.87
CA SER A 85 -13.54 -16.80 -8.89
C SER A 85 -12.85 -17.15 -10.20
N ALA A 86 -13.45 -18.06 -10.98
CA ALA A 86 -12.91 -18.47 -12.29
C ALA A 86 -12.72 -17.27 -13.24
N LYS A 87 -13.65 -16.31 -13.22
CA LYS A 87 -13.58 -15.07 -14.00
C LYS A 87 -12.37 -14.22 -13.59
N VAL A 88 -12.18 -13.96 -12.29
CA VAL A 88 -11.02 -13.19 -11.80
C VAL A 88 -9.72 -13.91 -12.11
N ARG A 89 -9.68 -15.24 -11.91
CA ARG A 89 -8.53 -16.08 -12.27
C ARG A 89 -8.15 -15.93 -13.75
N ALA A 90 -9.12 -16.02 -14.65
CA ALA A 90 -8.89 -15.86 -16.09
C ALA A 90 -8.33 -14.47 -16.43
N VAL A 91 -8.85 -13.40 -15.81
CA VAL A 91 -8.35 -12.03 -16.01
C VAL A 91 -6.90 -11.90 -15.56
N VAL A 92 -6.53 -12.42 -14.38
CA VAL A 92 -5.16 -12.35 -13.86
C VAL A 92 -4.19 -13.12 -14.77
N LEU A 93 -4.57 -14.33 -15.20
CA LEU A 93 -3.74 -15.14 -16.11
C LEU A 93 -3.59 -14.49 -17.48
N HIS A 94 -4.65 -13.90 -18.03
CA HIS A 94 -4.59 -13.16 -19.30
C HIS A 94 -3.63 -11.97 -19.21
N LYS A 95 -3.72 -11.17 -18.14
CA LYS A 95 -2.81 -10.03 -17.90
C LYS A 95 -1.36 -10.44 -17.68
N ALA A 96 -1.10 -11.67 -17.28
CA ALA A 96 0.25 -12.17 -17.07
C ALA A 96 0.96 -12.58 -18.37
N HIS A 97 0.24 -12.67 -19.50
CA HIS A 97 0.81 -13.01 -20.81
C HIS A 97 1.68 -14.30 -20.79
N GLY A 98 1.23 -15.32 -20.05
CA GLY A 98 1.98 -16.58 -19.91
C GLY A 98 3.29 -16.47 -19.14
N ARG A 99 3.53 -15.38 -18.41
CA ARG A 99 4.76 -15.12 -17.65
C ARG A 99 4.52 -15.16 -16.14
N CYS A 100 5.45 -15.77 -15.41
CA CYS A 100 5.50 -15.63 -13.96
C CYS A 100 5.85 -14.18 -13.60
N GLN A 101 4.98 -13.50 -12.86
CA GLN A 101 5.15 -12.09 -12.51
C GLN A 101 6.23 -11.83 -11.44
N MET A 102 6.87 -12.88 -10.91
CA MET A 102 7.97 -12.78 -9.95
C MET A 102 9.34 -13.07 -10.59
N CYS A 103 9.50 -14.20 -11.29
CA CYS A 103 10.80 -14.60 -11.85
C CYS A 103 10.93 -14.38 -13.36
N GLY A 104 9.86 -14.03 -14.06
CA GLY A 104 9.89 -13.75 -15.49
C GLY A 104 9.91 -14.97 -16.42
N ARG A 105 10.02 -16.21 -15.89
CA ARG A 105 9.87 -17.45 -16.68
C ARG A 105 8.53 -17.52 -17.39
N THR A 106 8.47 -18.18 -18.54
CA THR A 106 7.29 -18.26 -19.41
C THR A 106 6.77 -19.68 -19.58
N VAL A 107 5.45 -19.83 -19.78
CA VAL A 107 4.82 -21.14 -20.05
C VAL A 107 5.38 -21.77 -21.33
N ALA A 108 5.68 -20.95 -22.35
CA ALA A 108 6.13 -21.43 -23.66
C ALA A 108 7.59 -21.91 -23.66
N GLU A 109 8.50 -21.17 -23.01
CA GLU A 109 9.94 -21.47 -23.06
C GLU A 109 10.36 -22.39 -21.91
N ASP A 110 9.84 -22.16 -20.70
CA ASP A 110 10.24 -22.88 -19.49
C ASP A 110 9.30 -24.03 -19.12
N GLY A 111 8.18 -24.22 -19.84
CA GLY A 111 7.18 -25.26 -19.54
C GLY A 111 6.52 -25.14 -18.17
N ILE A 112 6.56 -23.95 -17.55
CA ILE A 112 5.99 -23.72 -16.22
C ILE A 112 4.47 -23.72 -16.22
N LYS A 113 3.87 -24.06 -15.07
CA LYS A 113 2.43 -23.85 -14.80
C LYS A 113 2.23 -22.62 -13.94
N LEU A 114 1.27 -21.77 -14.31
CA LEU A 114 0.92 -20.57 -13.56
C LEU A 114 -0.24 -20.83 -12.58
N GLN A 115 -0.08 -20.29 -11.38
CA GLN A 115 -1.05 -20.25 -10.31
C GLN A 115 -1.37 -18.80 -9.98
N VAL A 116 -2.62 -18.50 -9.63
CA VAL A 116 -3.01 -17.16 -9.18
C VAL A 116 -2.93 -17.14 -7.66
N ASP A 117 -2.22 -16.16 -7.13
CA ASP A 117 -2.01 -15.97 -5.70
C ASP A 117 -2.22 -14.49 -5.31
N HIS A 118 -2.27 -14.20 -4.01
CA HIS A 118 -2.36 -12.84 -3.48
C HIS A 118 -0.98 -12.24 -3.25
N LYS A 119 -0.73 -11.00 -3.69
CA LYS A 119 0.53 -10.28 -3.42
C LYS A 119 0.71 -10.08 -1.92
N ILE A 120 -0.31 -9.49 -1.27
CA ILE A 120 -0.44 -9.40 0.18
C ILE A 120 -1.25 -10.60 0.68
N PRO A 121 -0.73 -11.38 1.62
CA PRO A 121 -1.43 -12.53 2.18
C PRO A 121 -2.83 -12.20 2.73
N ARG A 122 -3.79 -13.11 2.54
CA ARG A 122 -5.18 -12.93 3.02
C ARG A 122 -5.27 -12.82 4.55
N ASN A 123 -4.49 -13.61 5.27
CA ASN A 123 -4.40 -13.57 6.74
C ASN A 123 -3.92 -12.19 7.26
N TRP A 124 -3.24 -11.40 6.44
CA TRP A 124 -2.81 -10.03 6.75
C TRP A 124 -3.77 -8.96 6.24
N GLY A 125 -4.95 -9.34 5.72
CA GLY A 125 -5.95 -8.41 5.19
C GLY A 125 -5.85 -8.16 3.68
N GLY A 126 -5.06 -8.95 2.94
CA GLY A 126 -4.98 -8.84 1.49
C GLY A 126 -6.32 -9.14 0.79
N THR A 127 -6.79 -8.18 -0.02
CA THR A 127 -8.08 -8.30 -0.72
C THR A 127 -8.04 -9.29 -1.89
N THR A 128 -9.16 -9.95 -2.20
CA THR A 128 -9.28 -10.77 -3.44
C THR A 128 -9.74 -9.89 -4.59
N THR A 129 -8.90 -8.95 -4.98
CA THR A 129 -9.11 -8.04 -6.12
C THR A 129 -7.95 -8.13 -7.09
N ILE A 130 -8.17 -7.74 -8.36
CA ILE A 130 -7.16 -7.85 -9.42
C ILE A 130 -5.83 -7.17 -9.03
N ASP A 131 -5.87 -6.08 -8.28
CA ASP A 131 -4.68 -5.31 -7.91
C ASP A 131 -3.78 -6.05 -6.91
N ASN A 132 -4.39 -6.85 -6.03
CA ASN A 132 -3.70 -7.69 -5.06
C ASN A 132 -3.51 -9.14 -5.54
N LEU A 133 -3.83 -9.46 -6.79
CA LEU A 133 -3.60 -10.78 -7.36
C LEU A 133 -2.47 -10.74 -8.40
N TRP A 134 -1.77 -11.86 -8.54
CA TRP A 134 -0.74 -12.07 -9.56
C TRP A 134 -0.63 -13.53 -9.98
N ALA A 135 -0.04 -13.77 -11.15
CA ALA A 135 0.26 -15.09 -11.67
C ALA A 135 1.71 -15.49 -11.37
N LEU A 136 1.91 -16.56 -10.62
CA LEU A 136 3.21 -17.10 -10.21
C LEU A 136 3.41 -18.52 -10.74
N CYS A 137 4.65 -18.88 -11.05
CA CYS A 137 4.99 -20.30 -11.24
C CYS A 137 4.98 -21.02 -9.88
N GLN A 138 4.82 -22.35 -9.90
CA GLN A 138 4.77 -23.16 -8.68
C GLN A 138 5.98 -22.94 -7.74
N PRO A 139 7.25 -22.89 -8.20
CA PRO A 139 8.39 -22.59 -7.32
C PRO A 139 8.31 -21.23 -6.64
N CYS A 140 7.96 -20.17 -7.39
CA CYS A 140 7.80 -18.82 -6.84
C CYS A 140 6.66 -18.74 -5.83
N ASN A 141 5.53 -19.40 -6.12
CA ASN A 141 4.39 -19.44 -5.20
C ASN A 141 4.74 -20.18 -3.89
N GLY A 142 5.45 -21.31 -4.00
CA GLY A 142 5.97 -22.05 -2.84
C GLY A 142 6.93 -21.21 -2.00
N GLY A 143 7.96 -20.65 -2.64
CA GLY A 143 8.94 -19.80 -1.94
C GLY A 143 8.32 -18.56 -1.29
N LYS A 144 7.31 -17.96 -1.92
CA LYS A 144 6.54 -16.86 -1.32
C LYS A 144 5.81 -17.29 -0.06
N ARG A 145 5.15 -18.45 -0.08
CA ARG A 145 4.45 -18.99 1.09
C ARG A 145 5.43 -19.23 2.24
N ASP A 146 6.55 -19.87 1.95
CA ASP A 146 7.55 -20.20 2.97
C ASP A 146 8.19 -18.93 3.55
N PHE A 147 8.43 -17.92 2.70
CA PHE A 147 8.90 -16.61 3.11
C PHE A 147 7.93 -15.91 4.08
N PHE A 148 6.64 -15.83 3.74
CA PHE A 148 5.67 -15.17 4.61
C PHE A 148 5.37 -15.97 5.89
N ALA A 149 5.56 -17.29 5.89
CA ALA A 149 5.43 -18.11 7.09
C ALA A 149 6.50 -17.80 8.16
N SER A 150 7.59 -17.10 7.80
CA SER A 150 8.60 -16.65 8.77
C SER A 150 8.17 -15.45 9.63
N PHE A 151 7.02 -14.83 9.33
CA PHE A 151 6.48 -13.69 10.05
C PHE A 151 5.40 -14.10 11.05
N ASN A 152 5.23 -13.31 12.12
CA ASN A 152 4.10 -13.46 13.01
C ASN A 152 2.83 -12.85 12.38
N ASP A 153 1.84 -13.71 12.13
CA ASP A 153 0.60 -13.33 11.44
C ASP A 153 -0.22 -12.28 12.20
N GLU A 154 -0.30 -12.39 13.52
CA GLU A 154 -1.08 -11.47 14.35
C GLU A 154 -0.50 -10.05 14.30
N GLN A 155 0.81 -9.94 14.43
CA GLN A 155 1.53 -8.66 14.34
C GLN A 155 1.40 -8.04 12.95
N MET A 156 1.62 -8.84 11.90
CA MET A 156 1.51 -8.34 10.53
C MET A 156 0.09 -7.90 10.20
N LYS A 157 -0.94 -8.63 10.66
CA LYS A 157 -2.33 -8.22 10.51
C LYS A 157 -2.60 -6.87 11.17
N VAL A 158 -2.07 -6.61 12.36
CA VAL A 158 -2.22 -5.32 13.06
C VAL A 158 -1.51 -4.19 12.30
N ILE A 159 -0.29 -4.42 11.81
CA ILE A 159 0.47 -3.44 11.03
C ILE A 159 -0.26 -3.12 9.72
N MET A 160 -0.62 -4.15 8.95
CA MET A 160 -1.23 -3.97 7.62
C MET A 160 -2.60 -3.30 7.70
N ALA A 161 -3.29 -3.38 8.85
CA ALA A 161 -4.55 -2.68 9.10
C ALA A 161 -4.39 -1.17 9.35
N LYS A 162 -3.19 -0.67 9.69
CA LYS A 162 -2.97 0.77 9.94
C LYS A 162 -3.25 1.58 8.68
N GLU A 163 -3.87 2.74 8.84
CA GLU A 163 -4.24 3.61 7.72
C GLU A 163 -3.03 4.37 7.18
N SER A 164 -2.17 4.87 8.07
CA SER A 164 -1.04 5.70 7.69
C SER A 164 0.19 4.86 7.36
N VAL A 165 0.87 5.18 6.24
CA VAL A 165 2.19 4.60 5.92
C VAL A 165 3.21 4.90 7.04
N TYR A 166 3.11 6.07 7.68
CA TYR A 166 3.94 6.41 8.84
C TYR A 166 3.74 5.42 9.98
N GLU A 167 2.49 5.08 10.31
CA GLU A 167 2.16 4.13 11.37
C GLU A 167 2.68 2.73 11.02
N ARG A 168 2.50 2.29 9.76
CA ARG A 168 3.03 0.98 9.31
C ARG A 168 4.53 0.89 9.48
N ILE A 169 5.28 1.87 8.96
CA ILE A 169 6.74 1.93 9.05
C ILE A 169 7.18 2.00 10.52
N ALA A 170 6.57 2.87 11.32
CA ALA A 170 6.93 3.07 12.72
C ALA A 170 6.69 1.82 13.56
N GLU A 171 5.52 1.18 13.44
CA GLU A 171 5.18 -0.03 14.20
C GLU A 171 6.05 -1.22 13.75
N THR A 172 6.36 -1.36 12.46
CA THR A 172 7.33 -2.36 11.98
C THR A 172 8.71 -2.14 12.60
N LEU A 173 9.20 -0.91 12.61
CA LEU A 173 10.48 -0.59 13.26
C LEU A 173 10.45 -0.86 14.78
N LYS A 174 9.32 -0.58 15.44
CA LYS A 174 9.12 -0.82 16.87
C LYS A 174 9.16 -2.31 17.21
N LEU A 175 8.57 -3.17 16.38
CA LEU A 175 8.66 -4.64 16.55
C LEU A 175 10.10 -5.15 16.50
N HIS A 176 10.97 -4.46 15.77
CA HIS A 176 12.37 -4.80 15.59
C HIS A 176 13.32 -3.83 16.31
N ALA A 177 12.85 -3.12 17.35
CA ALA A 177 13.63 -2.08 18.02
C ALA A 177 15.01 -2.60 18.47
N GLY A 178 16.06 -1.81 18.23
CA GLY A 178 17.45 -2.21 18.48
C GLY A 178 18.06 -3.21 17.49
N THR A 179 17.30 -3.71 16.50
CA THR A 179 17.81 -4.66 15.48
C THR A 179 17.64 -4.13 14.04
N PRO A 180 18.51 -4.54 13.09
CA PRO A 180 18.39 -4.13 11.70
C PRO A 180 17.11 -4.65 11.02
N THR A 181 16.16 -3.74 10.78
CA THR A 181 14.97 -3.98 9.96
C THR A 181 15.32 -3.80 8.49
N PRO A 182 15.15 -4.82 7.63
CA PRO A 182 15.52 -4.72 6.22
C PRO A 182 14.64 -3.71 5.47
N ALA A 183 15.24 -2.97 4.53
CA ALA A 183 14.54 -1.98 3.71
C ALA A 183 13.36 -2.56 2.94
N TRP A 184 13.50 -3.78 2.40
CA TRP A 184 12.44 -4.44 1.63
C TRP A 184 11.19 -4.68 2.47
N LEU A 185 11.33 -4.93 3.79
CA LEU A 185 10.18 -5.15 4.68
C LEU A 185 9.43 -3.82 4.91
N LEU A 186 10.16 -2.73 5.12
CA LEU A 186 9.58 -1.40 5.24
C LEU A 186 8.86 -0.97 3.95
N GLU A 187 9.46 -1.27 2.80
CA GLU A 187 8.84 -1.07 1.49
C GLU A 187 7.56 -1.90 1.34
N PHE A 188 7.61 -3.20 1.71
CA PHE A 188 6.46 -4.10 1.63
C PHE A 188 5.28 -3.59 2.46
N VAL A 189 5.50 -3.21 3.73
CA VAL A 189 4.41 -2.70 4.59
C VAL A 189 3.96 -1.30 4.16
N ALA A 190 4.84 -0.45 3.64
CA ALA A 190 4.44 0.86 3.13
C ALA A 190 3.49 0.71 1.94
N ASN A 191 3.81 -0.20 1.02
CA ASN A 191 3.06 -0.44 -0.22
C ASN A 191 1.86 -1.39 -0.08
N ALA A 192 1.41 -1.65 1.15
CA ALA A 192 0.25 -2.50 1.43
C ALA A 192 -1.05 -2.04 0.75
N ASP A 193 -1.19 -0.73 0.58
CA ASP A 193 -2.42 -0.08 0.14
C ASP A 193 -2.29 0.56 -1.24
N ASP A 194 -1.11 1.07 -1.58
CA ASP A 194 -0.76 1.68 -2.86
C ASP A 194 0.74 1.51 -3.12
N TRP A 195 1.13 1.11 -4.34
CA TRP A 195 2.50 0.79 -4.72
C TRP A 195 3.35 2.03 -5.09
N GLN A 196 2.87 3.23 -4.78
CA GLN A 196 3.45 4.50 -5.24
C GLN A 196 3.88 5.47 -4.12
N GLU A 197 3.91 5.03 -2.86
CA GLU A 197 4.39 5.92 -1.79
C GLU A 197 5.93 5.87 -1.68
N ASP A 198 6.57 7.06 -1.71
CA ASP A 198 8.00 7.24 -1.40
C ASP A 198 8.24 6.92 0.09
N TRP A 199 8.30 5.63 0.41
CA TRP A 199 8.45 5.13 1.77
C TRP A 199 9.76 5.62 2.40
N GLN A 200 10.81 5.85 1.60
CA GLN A 200 12.06 6.43 2.10
C GLN A 200 11.83 7.86 2.59
N LYS A 201 11.02 8.66 1.90
CA LYS A 201 10.60 9.99 2.38
C LYS A 201 9.81 9.89 3.68
N ARG A 202 8.80 9.02 3.73
CA ARG A 202 7.99 8.80 4.95
C ARG A 202 8.85 8.39 6.14
N LEU A 203 9.81 7.50 5.91
CA LEU A 203 10.80 7.10 6.91
C LEU A 203 11.70 8.27 7.37
N ARG A 204 12.14 9.15 6.46
CA ARG A 204 12.93 10.33 6.83
C ARG A 204 12.11 11.32 7.67
N GLU A 205 10.85 11.53 7.31
CA GLU A 205 9.94 12.44 8.00
C GLU A 205 9.62 11.99 9.44
N LEU A 206 9.64 10.68 9.74
CA LEU A 206 9.54 10.17 11.13
C LEU A 206 10.69 10.67 12.04
N ARG A 207 11.82 11.09 11.46
CA ARG A 207 12.97 11.63 12.18
C ARG A 207 12.90 13.14 12.37
N TYR A 208 11.91 13.82 11.79
CA TYR A 208 11.77 15.26 11.95
C TYR A 208 11.61 15.61 13.43
N PRO A 209 12.12 16.76 13.89
CA PRO A 209 11.99 17.19 15.29
C PRO A 209 10.54 17.18 15.81
N ALA A 210 9.57 17.42 14.92
CA ALA A 210 8.15 17.39 15.26
C ALA A 210 7.62 15.98 15.61
N ILE A 211 8.32 14.92 15.21
CA ILE A 211 8.02 13.51 15.54
C ILE A 211 9.06 12.93 16.50
N GLY A 212 10.34 13.08 16.16
CA GLY A 212 11.47 12.85 17.07
C GLY A 212 11.97 11.41 17.20
N MET A 213 11.58 10.49 16.31
CA MET A 213 12.12 9.11 16.35
C MET A 213 13.60 9.09 15.94
N LYS A 214 14.45 8.38 16.70
CA LYS A 214 15.85 8.16 16.31
C LYS A 214 15.95 6.87 15.50
N ILE A 215 16.06 7.04 14.19
CA ILE A 215 16.16 5.93 13.24
C ILE A 215 17.46 6.08 12.46
N ARG A 216 18.33 5.08 12.54
CA ARG A 216 19.64 5.08 11.88
C ARG A 216 19.65 4.15 10.68
N ALA A 217 20.21 4.62 9.56
CA ALA A 217 20.46 3.76 8.40
C ALA A 217 21.67 2.85 8.67
N THR A 218 21.58 1.61 8.24
CA THR A 218 22.63 0.60 8.36
C THR A 218 22.57 -0.37 7.17
N ARG A 219 23.39 -1.42 7.22
CA ARG A 219 23.31 -2.56 6.30
C ARG A 219 23.33 -3.85 7.11
N LYS A 220 22.69 -4.89 6.59
CA LYS A 220 22.75 -6.27 7.13
C LYS A 220 23.12 -7.23 6.00
N LYS A 221 23.69 -8.38 6.31
CA LYS A 221 23.86 -9.47 5.34
C LYS A 221 22.56 -10.28 5.29
N ASN A 222 22.10 -10.60 4.08
CA ASN A 222 21.04 -11.58 3.89
C ASN A 222 21.58 -13.01 3.97
N GLU A 223 20.70 -14.01 3.84
CA GLU A 223 21.07 -15.44 3.89
C GLU A 223 22.10 -15.83 2.82
N ALA A 224 22.10 -15.15 1.67
CA ALA A 224 23.10 -15.32 0.61
C ALA A 224 24.41 -14.54 0.87
N GLY A 225 24.58 -13.94 2.05
CA GLY A 225 25.77 -13.17 2.44
C GLY A 225 25.88 -11.78 1.80
N ARG A 226 24.88 -11.35 1.02
CA ARG A 226 24.88 -10.05 0.32
C ARG A 226 24.41 -8.94 1.26
N TRP A 227 25.03 -7.77 1.13
CA TRP A 227 24.66 -6.59 1.92
C TRP A 227 23.38 -5.94 1.39
N GLU A 228 22.36 -5.87 2.24
CA GLU A 228 21.12 -5.15 1.99
C GLU A 228 21.01 -3.92 2.91
N ALA A 229 20.30 -2.88 2.43
CA ALA A 229 19.99 -1.70 3.23
C ALA A 229 19.03 -2.07 4.37
N ALA A 230 19.25 -1.50 5.54
CA ALA A 230 18.43 -1.73 6.73
C ALA A 230 18.37 -0.48 7.61
N TYR A 231 17.46 -0.49 8.57
CA TYR A 231 17.28 0.61 9.51
C TYR A 231 17.10 0.07 10.93
N ILE A 232 17.66 0.79 11.90
CA ILE A 232 17.53 0.48 13.32
C ILE A 232 16.76 1.62 13.97
N LEU A 233 15.75 1.29 14.76
CA LEU A 233 15.11 2.23 15.68
C LEU A 233 15.88 2.21 17.00
N ASP A 234 16.59 3.30 17.29
CA ASP A 234 17.38 3.48 18.51
C ASP A 234 16.51 4.09 19.63
N GLU A 235 15.59 5.01 19.30
CA GLU A 235 14.67 5.63 20.26
C GLU A 235 13.27 5.79 19.66
N TRP A 236 12.28 5.23 20.35
CA TRP A 236 10.87 5.34 20.02
C TRP A 236 10.27 6.66 20.54
N LYS A 237 9.36 7.25 19.76
CA LYS A 237 8.43 8.29 20.17
C LYS A 237 7.04 7.93 19.66
N ASP A 238 6.01 8.14 20.47
CA ASP A 238 4.65 7.89 20.03
C ASP A 238 4.27 8.86 18.91
N LEU A 239 3.67 8.32 17.85
CA LEU A 239 3.27 9.10 16.69
C LEU A 239 1.96 9.84 17.04
N PRO A 240 1.94 11.19 17.07
CA PRO A 240 0.73 11.93 17.39
C PRO A 240 -0.39 11.67 16.38
N SER A 241 -1.65 11.76 16.79
CA SER A 241 -2.79 11.59 15.86
C SER A 241 -2.76 12.58 14.69
N ASN A 242 -2.22 13.78 14.91
CA ASN A 242 -2.01 14.82 13.90
C ASN A 242 -0.61 14.80 13.26
N HIS A 243 0.16 13.70 13.34
CA HIS A 243 1.54 13.58 12.83
C HIS A 243 1.70 14.09 11.39
N LYS A 244 0.75 13.80 10.52
CA LYS A 244 0.79 14.22 9.12
C LYS A 244 0.72 15.75 8.97
N PHE A 245 -0.01 16.44 9.85
CA PHE A 245 -0.06 17.91 9.87
C PHE A 245 1.28 18.46 10.36
N LEU A 246 1.81 17.91 11.46
CA LEU A 246 3.11 18.30 12.02
C LEU A 246 4.25 18.17 11.01
N ILE A 247 4.26 17.09 10.23
CA ILE A 247 5.26 16.87 9.17
C ILE A 247 5.12 17.92 8.06
N LYS A 248 3.89 18.19 7.60
CA LYS A 248 3.63 19.19 6.56
C LYS A 248 4.02 20.59 7.01
N GLU A 249 3.72 20.94 8.25
CA GLU A 249 4.07 22.21 8.85
C GLU A 249 5.59 22.37 8.97
N HIS A 250 6.29 21.31 9.39
CA HIS A 250 7.75 21.30 9.40
C HIS A 250 8.35 21.51 8.00
N GLU A 251 7.80 20.86 6.96
CA GLU A 251 8.24 21.09 5.58
C GLU A 251 7.99 22.53 5.11
N ARG A 252 6.86 23.14 5.51
CA ARG A 252 6.54 24.55 5.20
C ARG A 252 7.58 25.48 5.81
N LEU A 253 7.89 25.31 7.10
CA LEU A 253 8.88 26.12 7.81
C LEU A 253 10.28 25.99 7.19
N ILE A 254 10.70 24.79 6.77
CA ILE A 254 11.97 24.59 6.06
C ILE A 254 11.99 25.37 4.73
N ARG A 255 10.90 25.35 3.97
CA ARG A 255 10.80 26.06 2.68
C ARG A 255 10.84 27.57 2.87
N GLU A 256 10.18 28.09 3.89
CA GLU A 256 10.16 29.53 4.22
C GLU A 256 11.54 30.02 4.68
N GLY A 257 12.22 29.25 5.53
CA GLY A 257 13.60 29.56 5.94
C GLY A 257 14.56 29.57 4.75
N LYS A 258 14.40 28.64 3.79
CA LYS A 258 15.20 28.63 2.55
C LYS A 258 14.92 29.83 1.65
N ARG A 259 13.68 30.30 1.55
CA ARG A 259 13.34 31.50 0.74
C ARG A 259 13.99 32.75 1.32
N LYS A 260 13.85 32.97 2.64
CA LYS A 260 14.49 34.10 3.32
C LYS A 260 16.01 34.11 3.17
N GLY A 261 16.66 32.93 3.25
CA GLY A 261 18.10 32.82 3.05
C GLY A 261 18.59 32.96 1.59
N VAL A 262 17.69 32.89 0.59
CA VAL A 262 18.03 33.19 -0.82
C VAL A 262 17.88 34.68 -1.09
N ASP A 263 16.85 35.32 -0.51
CA ASP A 263 16.65 36.77 -0.62
C ASP A 263 17.78 37.56 0.09
N GLU A 264 18.36 37.03 1.17
CA GLU A 264 19.49 37.65 1.88
C GLU A 264 20.87 37.48 1.21
N ASN A 265 21.01 36.57 0.22
CA ASN A 265 22.28 36.32 -0.50
C ASN A 265 22.23 36.75 -1.98
N GLY A 266 21.20 37.51 -2.38
CA GLY A 266 20.97 37.95 -3.76
C GLY A 266 21.33 39.42 -4.05
N ASP A 267 21.76 40.17 -3.03
CA ASP A 267 22.25 41.55 -3.14
C ASP A 267 23.75 41.59 -2.80
N ASP A 268 24.60 41.14 -3.73
CA ASP A 268 26.04 41.47 -3.81
C ASP A 268 26.58 41.25 -5.23
#